data_AF-A0A1M4W8I5-F1
#
_entry.id   AF-A0A1M4W8I5-F1
#
_cell.length_a   1.000
_cell.length_b   1.000
_cell.length_c   1.000
_cell.angle_alpha   90.00
_cell.angle_beta   90.00
_cell.angle_gamma   90.00
#
_symmetry.space_group_name_H-M   'P 1'
#
loop_
_entity.id
_entity.type
_entity.pdbx_description
1 polymer ?
#
loop_
_entity_poly.entity_id
_entity_poly.type
_entity_poly.pdbx_seq_one_letter_code
_entity_poly.pdbx_strand_id
1 'polypeptide(L)'
;MAEENLFKNEDKALYLFVDAETNGLYGTFLSVAMILTDSEGNKLESCYIGRKEPEKLVTNSWVRENVLPYMGTYEEYDDEESLLERAWSFWKKHAENTYVITDIMHPIESCLFSRCVISDKASREFQGPFPMLDLSSMLYAIGIDPLKAREELAEPEEKGRIHNALYDAAMTLAVWKKYILHGQRER
;
A
#
# COMPACT_ATOMS: atom_id res chain seq x y z
N MET A 1 -29.70 0.93 -25.35
CA MET A 1 -28.45 1.70 -25.47
C MET A 1 -27.54 1.17 -24.38
N ALA A 2 -26.44 0.54 -24.76
CA ALA A 2 -25.53 -0.08 -23.81
C ALA A 2 -24.85 1.06 -23.01
N GLU A 3 -24.88 0.97 -21.69
CA GLU A 3 -23.99 1.74 -20.84
C GLU A 3 -22.57 1.24 -21.12
N GLU A 4 -21.83 1.99 -21.93
CA GLU A 4 -20.40 1.78 -22.09
C GLU A 4 -19.75 2.02 -20.73
N ASN A 5 -19.16 0.95 -20.22
CA ASN A 5 -18.49 0.91 -18.92
C ASN A 5 -17.27 1.85 -18.98
N LEU A 6 -17.44 3.08 -18.47
CA LEU A 6 -16.51 4.22 -18.59
C LEU A 6 -15.08 3.96 -18.07
N PHE A 7 -14.82 2.80 -17.47
CA PHE A 7 -13.55 2.43 -16.85
C PHE A 7 -12.77 1.33 -17.57
N LYS A 8 -13.25 0.84 -18.73
CA LYS A 8 -12.45 -0.07 -19.56
C LYS A 8 -11.43 0.72 -20.37
N ASN A 9 -10.34 1.11 -19.73
CA ASN A 9 -9.11 1.34 -20.47
C ASN A 9 -8.62 -0.05 -20.91
N GLU A 10 -8.69 -0.35 -22.21
CA GLU A 10 -8.24 -1.64 -22.76
C GLU A 10 -6.70 -1.81 -22.72
N ASP A 11 -5.99 -0.75 -22.33
CA ASP A 11 -4.60 -0.83 -21.89
C ASP A 11 -4.55 -1.35 -20.44
N LYS A 12 -4.02 -2.57 -20.29
CA LYS A 12 -3.92 -3.32 -19.02
C LYS A 12 -3.45 -2.42 -17.86
N ALA A 13 -4.38 -1.97 -17.03
CA ALA A 13 -4.06 -1.26 -15.80
C ALA A 13 -3.43 -2.23 -14.79
N LEU A 14 -2.29 -1.86 -14.24
CA LEU A 14 -1.68 -2.55 -13.10
C LEU A 14 -2.15 -1.90 -11.81
N TYR A 15 -2.16 -2.69 -10.73
CA TYR A 15 -2.46 -2.20 -9.40
C TYR A 15 -1.30 -2.47 -8.46
N LEU A 16 -0.85 -1.44 -7.76
CA LEU A 16 0.19 -1.51 -6.75
C LEU A 16 -0.41 -1.23 -5.37
N PHE A 17 -0.56 -2.27 -4.57
CA PHE A 17 -1.05 -2.19 -3.19
C PHE A 17 0.11 -1.85 -2.27
N VAL A 18 -0.04 -0.81 -1.46
CA VAL A 18 1.04 -0.28 -0.62
C VAL A 18 0.56 -0.14 0.80
N ASP A 19 1.41 -0.56 1.73
CA ASP A 19 1.25 -0.34 3.16
C ASP A 19 2.62 -0.02 3.77
N ALA A 20 2.64 0.83 4.80
CA ALA A 20 3.86 1.14 5.52
C ALA A 20 3.65 1.28 7.03
N GLU A 21 4.64 0.81 7.78
CA GLU A 21 4.71 0.97 9.23
C GLU A 21 5.65 2.10 9.61
N THR A 22 5.25 2.91 10.60
CA THR A 22 5.99 4.10 11.03
C THR A 22 6.11 4.17 12.56
N ASN A 23 7.13 4.86 13.07
CA ASN A 23 7.24 5.16 14.50
C ASN A 23 6.24 6.27 14.91
N GLY A 24 4.95 5.93 14.90
CA GLY A 24 3.81 6.84 15.01
C GLY A 24 3.43 7.44 13.67
N LEU A 25 2.18 7.92 13.54
CA LEU A 25 1.52 8.31 12.28
C LEU A 25 2.31 9.26 11.35
N TYR A 26 3.21 10.08 11.89
CA TYR A 26 4.04 11.03 11.13
C TYR A 26 5.54 10.80 11.35
N GLY A 27 5.91 9.68 11.98
CA GLY A 27 7.27 9.36 12.39
C GLY A 27 8.16 8.90 11.23
N THR A 28 9.27 8.26 11.60
CA THR A 28 10.19 7.62 10.66
C THR A 28 9.58 6.31 10.14
N PHE A 29 9.79 6.00 8.87
CA PHE A 29 9.39 4.72 8.30
C PHE A 29 10.20 3.56 8.91
N LEU A 30 9.50 2.47 9.22
CA LEU A 30 10.02 1.24 9.80
C LEU A 30 10.01 0.10 8.80
N SER A 31 8.92 -0.08 8.07
CA SER A 31 8.83 -1.02 6.94
C SER A 31 7.85 -0.54 5.90
N VAL A 32 8.04 -1.00 4.66
CA VAL A 32 7.15 -0.73 3.53
C VAL A 32 6.95 -2.03 2.78
N ALA A 33 5.70 -2.33 2.45
CA ALA A 33 5.35 -3.42 1.56
C ALA A 33 4.62 -2.91 0.33
N MET A 34 4.89 -3.57 -0.79
CA MET A 34 4.27 -3.27 -2.07
C MET A 34 3.95 -4.57 -2.79
N ILE A 35 2.71 -4.71 -3.26
CA ILE A 35 2.25 -5.87 -4.03
C ILE A 35 1.72 -5.38 -5.37
N LEU A 36 2.38 -5.77 -6.46
CA LEU A 36 1.96 -5.49 -7.82
C LEU A 36 1.06 -6.62 -8.32
N THR A 37 -0.04 -6.24 -8.95
CA THR A 37 -0.98 -7.18 -9.57
C THR A 37 -1.39 -6.71 -10.97
N ASP A 38 -1.90 -7.65 -11.77
CA ASP A 38 -2.64 -7.31 -12.98
C ASP A 38 -4.04 -6.76 -12.68
N SER A 39 -4.79 -6.39 -13.72
CA SER A 39 -6.14 -5.84 -13.59
C SER A 39 -7.17 -6.82 -12.98
N GLU A 40 -6.84 -8.10 -12.88
CA GLU A 40 -7.69 -9.14 -12.28
C GLU A 40 -7.32 -9.42 -10.81
N GLY A 41 -6.27 -8.77 -10.30
CA GLY A 41 -5.77 -8.97 -8.94
C GLY A 41 -4.93 -10.23 -8.80
N ASN A 42 -4.32 -10.72 -9.88
CA ASN A 42 -3.31 -11.78 -9.81
C ASN A 42 -1.95 -11.16 -9.48
N LYS A 43 -1.27 -11.68 -8.44
CA LYS A 43 0.04 -11.15 -8.01
C LYS A 43 1.11 -11.39 -9.08
N LEU A 44 1.82 -10.33 -9.43
CA LEU A 44 2.94 -10.35 -10.39
C LEU A 44 4.29 -10.25 -9.69
N GLU A 45 4.41 -9.32 -8.74
CA GLU A 45 5.65 -9.04 -8.01
C GLU A 45 5.32 -8.48 -6.62
N SER A 46 6.23 -8.63 -5.66
CA SER A 46 6.11 -8.01 -4.36
C SER A 46 7.47 -7.55 -3.83
N CYS A 47 7.45 -6.50 -3.02
CA CYS A 47 8.62 -5.97 -2.32
C CYS A 47 8.26 -5.79 -0.85
N TYR A 48 9.07 -6.34 0.05
CA TYR A 48 8.93 -6.10 1.49
C TYR A 48 10.28 -5.71 2.09
N ILE A 49 10.38 -4.47 2.54
CA ILE A 49 11.63 -3.81 2.96
C ILE A 49 11.43 -3.14 4.33
N GLY A 50 12.50 -3.01 5.11
CA GLY A 50 12.43 -2.38 6.42
C GLY A 50 13.76 -1.89 6.98
N ARG A 51 13.68 -1.10 8.06
CA ARG A 51 14.83 -0.58 8.80
C ARG A 51 15.48 -1.72 9.57
N LYS A 52 16.81 -1.76 9.52
CA LYS A 52 17.59 -2.64 10.38
C LYS A 52 17.46 -2.21 11.85
N GLU A 53 17.38 -3.19 12.75
CA GLU A 53 17.27 -2.99 14.21
C GLU A 53 16.17 -1.96 14.60
N PRO A 54 14.92 -2.13 14.13
CA PRO A 54 13.85 -1.14 14.33
C PRO A 54 13.54 -0.88 15.82
N GLU A 55 13.82 -1.84 16.71
CA GLU A 55 13.65 -1.72 18.15
C GLU A 55 14.48 -0.60 18.80
N LYS A 56 15.60 -0.22 18.16
CA LYS A 56 16.45 0.91 18.58
C LYS A 56 15.89 2.26 18.13
N LEU A 57 15.04 2.28 17.12
CA LEU A 57 14.44 3.49 16.53
C LEU A 57 13.09 3.84 17.17
N VAL A 58 12.32 2.82 17.56
CA VAL A 58 10.96 2.99 18.05
C VAL A 58 10.93 3.60 19.46
N THR A 59 10.33 4.78 19.56
CA THR A 59 10.09 5.50 20.83
C THR A 59 8.62 5.47 21.24
N ASN A 60 7.72 5.20 20.31
CA ASN A 60 6.29 5.09 20.57
C ASN A 60 5.95 3.73 21.22
N SER A 61 5.28 3.75 22.38
CA SER A 61 4.92 2.54 23.12
C SER A 61 3.90 1.68 22.38
N TRP A 62 2.93 2.29 21.70
CA TRP A 62 1.93 1.57 20.92
C TRP A 62 2.58 0.80 19.77
N VAL A 63 3.51 1.44 19.04
CA VAL A 63 4.26 0.79 17.95
C VAL A 63 5.12 -0.36 18.48
N ARG A 64 5.74 -0.18 19.65
CA ARG A 64 6.55 -1.21 20.29
C ARG A 64 5.75 -2.47 20.61
N GLU A 65 4.49 -2.32 21.01
CA GLU A 65 3.62 -3.41 21.40
C GLU A 65 2.86 -4.03 20.21
N ASN A 66 2.51 -3.23 19.21
CA ASN A 66 1.56 -3.63 18.17
C ASN A 66 2.18 -3.78 16.78
N VAL A 67 3.36 -3.23 16.50
CA VAL A 67 4.00 -3.30 15.18
C VAL A 67 5.25 -4.18 15.24
N LEU A 68 6.21 -3.84 16.10
CA LEU A 68 7.51 -4.52 16.18
C LEU A 68 7.42 -6.06 16.27
N PRO A 69 6.49 -6.65 17.06
CA PRO A 69 6.41 -8.12 17.18
C PRO A 69 5.98 -8.82 15.89
N TYR A 70 5.38 -8.11 14.94
CA TYR A 70 4.74 -8.70 13.76
C TYR A 70 5.45 -8.36 12.45
N MET A 71 6.49 -7.50 12.43
CA MET A 71 7.20 -7.13 11.20
C MET A 71 7.85 -8.34 10.48
N GLY A 72 8.18 -9.43 11.18
CA GLY A 72 8.69 -10.64 10.53
C GLY A 72 10.01 -10.41 9.76
N THR A 73 10.17 -11.05 8.60
CA THR A 73 11.39 -11.00 7.79
C THR A 73 11.18 -10.14 6.54
N TYR A 74 12.11 -9.20 6.31
CA TYR A 74 12.12 -8.29 5.17
C TYR A 74 13.56 -8.03 4.70
N GLU A 75 13.71 -7.40 3.54
CA GLU A 75 14.99 -6.87 3.07
C GLU A 75 15.37 -5.63 3.90
N GLU A 76 16.53 -5.64 4.55
CA GLU A 76 16.94 -4.64 5.55
C GLU A 76 17.74 -3.47 4.96
N TYR A 77 17.52 -2.27 5.52
CA TYR A 77 18.22 -1.03 5.17
C TYR A 77 18.73 -0.30 6.42
N ASP A 78 19.94 0.27 6.34
CA ASP A 78 20.62 0.91 7.47
C ASP A 78 20.06 2.30 7.84
N ASP A 79 19.61 3.09 6.86
CA ASP A 79 18.95 4.41 7.05
C ASP A 79 17.57 4.54 6.34
N GLU A 80 16.78 5.55 6.76
CA GLU A 80 15.44 5.80 6.20
C GLU A 80 15.52 6.28 4.75
N GLU A 81 16.58 7.02 4.39
CA GLU A 81 16.79 7.50 3.02
C GLU A 81 16.91 6.31 2.05
N SER A 82 17.75 5.34 2.36
CA SER A 82 17.95 4.14 1.55
C SER A 82 16.68 3.28 1.45
N LEU A 83 15.90 3.20 2.54
CA LEU A 83 14.58 2.55 2.53
C LEU A 83 13.61 3.24 1.56
N LEU A 84 13.52 4.57 1.62
CA LEU A 84 12.67 5.39 0.74
C LEU A 84 13.14 5.31 -0.71
N GLU A 85 14.45 5.33 -0.97
CA GLU A 85 15.01 5.16 -2.31
C GLU A 85 14.68 3.79 -2.90
N ARG A 86 14.70 2.73 -2.09
CA ARG A 86 14.28 1.40 -2.53
C ARG A 86 12.79 1.32 -2.83
N ALA A 87 11.96 1.95 -2.00
CA ALA A 87 10.51 2.06 -2.23
C ALA A 87 10.22 2.82 -3.54
N TRP A 88 10.86 3.98 -3.70
CA TRP A 88 10.77 4.80 -4.91
C TRP A 88 11.21 4.06 -6.16
N SER A 89 12.31 3.32 -6.08
CA SER A 89 12.82 2.53 -7.21
C SER A 89 11.84 1.45 -7.66
N PHE A 90 11.14 0.80 -6.71
CA PHE A 90 10.09 -0.17 -7.04
C PHE A 90 8.91 0.52 -7.74
N TRP A 91 8.42 1.63 -7.18
CA TRP A 91 7.36 2.43 -7.81
C TRP A 91 7.76 2.84 -9.23
N LYS A 92 8.93 3.45 -9.41
CA LYS A 92 9.39 3.97 -10.70
C LYS A 92 9.50 2.87 -11.76
N LYS A 93 9.94 1.66 -11.38
CA LYS A 93 10.01 0.49 -12.27
C LYS A 93 8.64 0.14 -12.87
N HIS A 94 7.56 0.38 -12.13
CA HIS A 94 6.21 -0.02 -12.48
C HIS A 94 5.26 1.15 -12.73
N ALA A 95 5.69 2.41 -12.66
CA ALA A 95 4.80 3.57 -12.64
C ALA A 95 3.91 3.71 -13.90
N GLU A 96 4.39 3.22 -15.04
CA GLU A 96 3.64 3.26 -16.29
C GLU A 96 2.37 2.40 -16.20
N ASN A 97 1.20 3.02 -16.39
CA ASN A 97 -0.12 2.39 -16.34
C ASN A 97 -0.48 1.70 -15.00
N THR A 98 0.12 2.14 -13.89
CA THR A 98 -0.15 1.60 -12.55
C THR A 98 -0.89 2.59 -11.68
N TYR A 99 -1.99 2.14 -11.08
CA TYR A 99 -2.61 2.85 -9.95
C TYR A 99 -2.04 2.34 -8.63
N VAL A 100 -1.68 3.27 -7.75
CA VAL A 100 -1.35 2.95 -6.36
C VAL A 100 -2.63 2.89 -5.54
N ILE A 101 -2.78 1.83 -4.75
CA ILE A 101 -3.92 1.58 -3.87
C ILE A 101 -3.41 1.40 -2.44
N THR A 102 -4.09 2.03 -1.49
CA THR A 102 -3.76 1.98 -0.06
C THR A 102 -5.04 1.74 0.74
N ASP A 103 -4.95 1.15 1.92
CA ASP A 103 -6.13 0.94 2.77
C ASP A 103 -6.71 2.26 3.29
N ILE A 104 -5.92 3.00 4.06
CA ILE A 104 -6.23 4.34 4.57
C ILE A 104 -5.08 5.26 4.19
N MET A 105 -5.23 5.97 3.07
CA MET A 105 -4.12 6.70 2.42
C MET A 105 -3.42 7.75 3.30
N HIS A 106 -4.18 8.44 4.16
CA HIS A 106 -3.67 9.51 4.99
C HIS A 106 -3.67 9.09 6.47
N PRO A 107 -2.55 9.26 7.21
CA PRO A 107 -1.38 10.05 6.83
C PRO A 107 -0.22 9.29 6.20
N ILE A 108 -0.06 8.00 6.49
CA ILE A 108 1.24 7.32 6.32
C ILE A 108 1.64 7.17 4.84
N GLU A 109 0.81 6.53 4.01
CA GLU A 109 1.16 6.20 2.63
C GLU A 109 1.23 7.46 1.75
N SER A 110 0.39 8.45 2.02
CA SER A 110 0.50 9.77 1.37
C SER A 110 1.84 10.45 1.71
N CYS A 111 2.30 10.34 2.97
CA CYS A 111 3.60 10.86 3.39
C CYS A 111 4.76 10.06 2.78
N LEU A 112 4.61 8.75 2.56
CA LEU A 112 5.65 7.91 1.94
C LEU A 112 6.06 8.48 0.58
N PHE A 113 5.10 8.62 -0.34
CA PHE A 113 5.39 9.14 -1.66
C PHE A 113 5.75 10.63 -1.64
N SER A 114 5.15 11.43 -0.76
CA SER A 114 5.53 12.83 -0.59
C SER A 114 7.01 12.97 -0.19
N ARG A 115 7.49 12.17 0.77
CA ARG A 115 8.91 12.17 1.18
C ARG A 115 9.83 11.71 0.06
N CYS A 116 9.46 10.66 -0.68
CA CYS A 116 10.24 10.21 -1.84
C CYS A 116 10.36 11.29 -2.93
N VAL A 117 9.30 12.07 -3.17
CA VAL A 117 9.35 13.17 -4.14
C VAL A 117 10.17 14.33 -3.60
N ILE A 118 9.98 14.71 -2.33
CA ILE A 118 10.68 15.86 -1.72
C ILE A 118 12.18 15.62 -1.60
N SER A 119 12.63 14.38 -1.37
CA SER A 119 14.06 14.05 -1.25
C SER A 119 14.86 14.39 -2.52
N ASP A 120 14.24 14.31 -3.70
CA ASP A 120 14.81 14.76 -4.98
C ASP A 120 13.72 15.42 -5.83
N LYS A 121 13.24 16.57 -5.33
CA LYS A 121 12.15 17.31 -5.99
C LYS A 121 12.50 17.66 -7.43
N ALA A 122 13.76 18.02 -7.70
CA ALA A 122 14.21 18.45 -9.02
C ALA A 122 13.98 17.38 -10.10
N SER A 123 14.16 16.10 -9.76
CA SER A 123 13.90 15.02 -10.72
C SER A 123 12.50 14.40 -10.58
N ARG A 124 11.86 14.46 -9.40
CA ARG A 124 10.67 13.64 -9.07
C ARG A 124 9.33 14.38 -9.02
N GLU A 125 9.30 15.71 -9.13
CA GLU A 125 8.10 16.54 -8.89
C GLU A 125 6.81 16.03 -9.55
N PHE A 126 6.90 15.46 -10.75
CA PHE A 126 5.75 14.96 -11.53
C PHE A 126 5.74 13.42 -11.69
N GLN A 127 6.53 12.70 -10.90
CA GLN A 127 6.68 11.24 -11.02
C GLN A 127 6.03 10.48 -9.86
N GLY A 128 5.45 11.16 -8.88
CA GLY A 128 4.69 10.51 -7.81
C GLY A 128 3.40 9.87 -8.34
N PRO A 129 2.80 8.92 -7.60
CA PRO A 129 1.52 8.34 -7.99
C PRO A 129 0.42 9.40 -8.07
N PHE A 130 -0.32 9.43 -9.18
CA PHE A 130 -1.41 10.38 -9.39
C PHE A 130 -2.48 9.82 -10.36
N PRO A 131 -3.72 9.57 -9.91
CA PRO A 131 -4.15 9.58 -8.51
C PRO A 131 -3.59 8.37 -7.74
N MET A 132 -3.49 8.51 -6.42
CA MET A 132 -3.54 7.34 -5.53
C MET A 132 -5.02 7.05 -5.23
N LEU A 133 -5.37 5.77 -5.08
CA LEU A 133 -6.74 5.32 -4.79
C LEU A 133 -6.84 4.87 -3.33
N ASP A 134 -7.79 5.44 -2.60
CA ASP A 134 -8.05 5.18 -1.17
C ASP A 134 -9.17 4.13 -1.02
N LEU A 135 -8.82 2.92 -0.58
CA LEU A 135 -9.80 1.84 -0.41
C LEU A 135 -10.87 2.24 0.62
N SER A 136 -10.48 2.90 1.72
CA SER A 136 -11.44 3.34 2.74
C SER A 136 -12.52 4.27 2.17
N SER A 137 -12.13 5.25 1.35
CA SER A 137 -13.08 6.10 0.62
C SER A 137 -13.98 5.32 -0.35
N MET A 138 -13.45 4.30 -1.03
CA MET A 138 -14.24 3.46 -1.94
C MET A 138 -15.25 2.59 -1.18
N LEU A 139 -14.87 2.03 -0.02
CA LEU A 139 -15.78 1.30 0.86
C LEU A 139 -16.92 2.21 1.33
N TYR A 140 -16.59 3.43 1.77
CA TYR A 140 -17.59 4.44 2.13
C TYR A 140 -18.57 4.71 0.98
N ALA A 141 -18.06 4.87 -0.24
CA ALA A 141 -18.88 5.14 -1.43
C ALA A 141 -19.87 4.01 -1.77
N ILE A 142 -19.56 2.76 -1.40
CA ILE A 142 -20.46 1.61 -1.58
C ILE A 142 -21.28 1.25 -0.32
N GLY A 143 -21.25 2.11 0.71
CA GLY A 143 -22.07 1.96 1.91
C GLY A 143 -21.49 1.01 2.97
N ILE A 144 -20.19 0.70 2.89
CA ILE A 144 -19.47 -0.07 3.92
C ILE A 144 -18.73 0.93 4.82
N ASP A 145 -18.76 0.70 6.14
CA ASP A 145 -18.00 1.51 7.09
C ASP A 145 -16.49 1.50 6.72
N PRO A 146 -15.88 2.67 6.41
CA PRO A 146 -14.47 2.76 6.00
C PRO A 146 -13.47 2.29 7.08
N LEU A 147 -13.91 2.18 8.34
CA LEU A 147 -13.09 1.71 9.46
C LEU A 147 -13.42 0.28 9.88
N LYS A 148 -14.29 -0.42 9.16
CA LYS A 148 -14.58 -1.83 9.45
C LYS A 148 -13.29 -2.66 9.42
N ALA A 149 -13.16 -3.61 10.34
CA ALA A 149 -12.02 -4.52 10.37
C ALA A 149 -11.95 -5.30 9.04
N ARG A 150 -10.79 -5.27 8.37
CA ARG A 150 -10.65 -5.82 7.02
C ARG A 150 -10.75 -7.34 7.02
N GLU A 151 -10.37 -7.98 8.12
CA GLU A 151 -10.52 -9.42 8.38
C GLU A 151 -11.99 -9.87 8.39
N GLU A 152 -12.94 -8.98 8.67
CA GLU A 152 -14.38 -9.28 8.55
C GLU A 152 -14.90 -9.16 7.10
N LEU A 153 -14.10 -8.54 6.22
CA LEU A 153 -14.47 -8.25 4.84
C LEU A 153 -13.91 -9.30 3.88
N ALA A 154 -12.67 -9.73 4.07
CA ALA A 154 -11.99 -10.71 3.22
C ALA A 154 -10.89 -11.45 3.98
N GLU A 155 -10.37 -12.51 3.36
CA GLU A 155 -9.21 -13.25 3.83
C GLU A 155 -8.09 -13.14 2.78
N PRO A 156 -6.88 -12.66 3.13
CA PRO A 156 -5.75 -12.62 2.21
C PRO A 156 -5.12 -14.00 2.03
N GLU A 157 -4.41 -14.18 0.91
CA GLU A 157 -3.63 -15.41 0.66
C GLU A 157 -2.39 -15.45 1.56
N GLU A 158 -1.75 -14.29 1.77
CA GLU A 158 -0.64 -14.11 2.68
C GLU A 158 -1.08 -14.35 4.14
N LYS A 159 -0.38 -15.27 4.82
CA LYS A 159 -0.56 -15.48 6.26
C LYS A 159 0.20 -14.41 7.04
N GLY A 160 -0.43 -13.87 8.06
CA GLY A 160 0.18 -12.85 8.91
C GLY A 160 -0.80 -12.33 9.94
N ARG A 161 -0.54 -11.10 10.38
CA ARG A 161 -1.36 -10.39 11.35
C ARG A 161 -1.33 -8.90 11.00
N ILE A 162 -2.40 -8.20 11.38
CA ILE A 162 -2.46 -6.74 11.36
C ILE A 162 -1.18 -6.11 11.92
N HIS A 163 -0.79 -4.98 11.34
CA HIS A 163 0.45 -4.24 11.62
C HIS A 163 1.73 -4.94 11.14
N ASN A 164 1.58 -5.84 10.16
CA ASN A 164 2.66 -6.27 9.29
C ASN A 164 2.36 -5.73 7.90
N ALA A 165 3.23 -4.85 7.39
CA ALA A 165 2.93 -4.16 6.13
C ALA A 165 2.64 -5.11 4.95
N LEU A 166 3.34 -6.25 4.86
CA LEU A 166 3.08 -7.20 3.76
C LEU A 166 1.70 -7.85 3.90
N TYR A 167 1.32 -8.21 5.12
CA TYR A 167 -0.01 -8.74 5.41
C TYR A 167 -1.10 -7.70 5.15
N ASP A 168 -0.91 -6.45 5.58
CA ASP A 168 -1.90 -5.39 5.43
C ASP A 168 -2.07 -4.95 3.96
N ALA A 169 -0.97 -4.92 3.18
CA ALA A 169 -1.04 -4.74 1.73
C ALA A 169 -1.80 -5.90 1.05
N ALA A 170 -1.57 -7.15 1.48
CA ALA A 170 -2.28 -8.32 0.98
C ALA A 170 -3.76 -8.33 1.36
N MET A 171 -4.08 -7.86 2.57
CA MET A 171 -5.46 -7.69 3.04
C MET A 171 -6.19 -6.63 2.18
N THR A 172 -5.53 -5.51 1.89
CA THR A 172 -6.04 -4.47 1.00
C THR A 172 -6.36 -5.05 -0.38
N LEU A 173 -5.45 -5.85 -0.95
CA LEU A 173 -5.68 -6.59 -2.20
C LEU A 173 -6.90 -7.51 -2.11
N ALA A 174 -7.03 -8.30 -1.04
CA ALA A 174 -8.16 -9.23 -0.87
C ALA A 174 -9.51 -8.51 -0.85
N VAL A 175 -9.61 -7.40 -0.10
CA VAL A 175 -10.81 -6.56 -0.05
C VAL A 175 -11.08 -5.92 -1.41
N TRP A 176 -10.05 -5.40 -2.08
CA TRP A 176 -10.16 -4.82 -3.43
C TRP A 176 -10.71 -5.82 -4.44
N LYS A 177 -10.17 -7.05 -4.47
CA LYS A 177 -10.66 -8.13 -5.34
C LYS A 177 -12.14 -8.38 -5.10
N LYS A 178 -12.56 -8.50 -3.84
CA LYS A 178 -13.95 -8.82 -3.49
C LYS A 178 -14.94 -7.71 -3.86
N TYR A 179 -14.66 -6.47 -3.47
CA TYR A 179 -15.66 -5.40 -3.55
C TYR A 179 -15.54 -4.49 -4.76
N ILE A 180 -14.33 -4.34 -5.31
CA ILE A 180 -14.08 -3.42 -6.43
C ILE A 180 -14.00 -4.18 -7.75
N LEU A 181 -13.18 -5.23 -7.84
CA LEU A 181 -13.05 -6.00 -9.10
C LEU A 181 -14.25 -6.91 -9.39
N HIS A 182 -14.70 -7.66 -8.39
CA HIS A 182 -15.84 -8.58 -8.56
C HIS A 182 -17.19 -7.90 -8.30
N GLY A 183 -17.26 -6.93 -7.37
CA GLY A 183 -18.49 -6.19 -7.08
C GLY A 183 -19.04 -5.37 -8.26
N GLN A 184 -18.22 -5.07 -9.27
CA GLN A 184 -18.65 -4.45 -10.52
C GLN A 184 -19.14 -5.44 -11.59
N ARG A 185 -18.95 -6.75 -11.40
CA ARG A 185 -19.43 -7.79 -12.33
C ARG A 185 -20.85 -8.25 -12.00
N GLU A 186 -21.34 -7.97 -10.80
CA GLU A 186 -22.66 -8.36 -10.31
C GLU A 186 -23.70 -7.22 -10.33
N ARG A 187 -23.31 -6.01 -10.79
CA ARG A 187 -24.19 -4.87 -11.05
C ARG A 187 -24.43 -4.74 -12.54
#